data_AF-A0A0Q3WTK1-F1
#
_entry.id   AF-A0A0Q3WTK1-F1
#
_cell.length_a   1.000
_cell.length_b   1.000
_cell.length_c   1.000
_cell.angle_alpha   90.00
_cell.angle_beta   90.00
_cell.angle_gamma   90.00
#
_symmetry.space_group_name_H-M   'P 1'
#
loop_
_entity.id
_entity.type
_entity.pdbx_description
1 polymer ?
#
loop_
_entity_poly.entity_id
_entity_poly.type
_entity_poly.pdbx_seq_one_letter_code
_entity_poly.pdbx_strand_id
1 'polypeptide(L)'
;MTIGAFILEPQNDVEKYFYIPVATESFFKEFWIPAIESLGLQWTDLFVVGVEVEEEDVSTIVEELMQIKRWAEINLVDKEAREKMLERIQGIQEKLPQAFQRKDAVVFIG
;
A
#
# COMPACT_ATOMS: atom_id res chain seq x y z
N MET A 1 -2.61 9.81 12.12
CA MET A 1 -2.14 10.38 10.84
C MET A 1 -2.67 9.51 9.69
N THR A 2 -2.33 9.78 8.43
CA THR A 2 -2.72 8.93 7.28
C THR A 2 -1.48 8.35 6.65
N ILE A 3 -1.53 7.07 6.30
CA ILE A 3 -0.52 6.38 5.51
C ILE A 3 -0.88 6.56 4.04
N GLY A 4 0.08 7.00 3.24
CA GLY A 4 -0.08 7.23 1.81
C GLY A 4 1.20 6.96 1.04
N ALA A 5 1.07 6.78 -0.28
CA ALA A 5 2.20 6.66 -1.18
C ALA A 5 2.31 7.91 -2.07
N PHE A 6 3.52 8.43 -2.25
CA PHE A 6 3.83 9.54 -3.16
C PHE A 6 5.23 9.39 -3.76
N ILE A 7 5.45 10.00 -4.92
CA ILE A 7 6.75 9.95 -5.60
C ILE A 7 7.70 10.93 -4.91
N LEU A 8 8.89 10.45 -4.53
CA LEU A 8 10.01 11.27 -4.10
C LEU A 8 10.62 11.98 -5.31
N GLU A 9 10.97 13.26 -5.12
CA GLU A 9 11.58 14.10 -6.15
C GLU A 9 10.83 14.11 -7.51
N PRO A 10 9.54 14.51 -7.52
CA PRO A 10 8.74 14.53 -8.73
C PRO A 10 9.32 15.51 -9.77
N GLN A 11 9.42 15.06 -11.02
CA GLN A 11 10.05 15.81 -12.13
C GLN A 11 9.04 16.50 -13.05
N ASN A 12 7.75 16.16 -12.91
CA ASN A 12 6.68 16.72 -13.72
C ASN A 12 5.39 16.89 -12.89
N ASP A 13 4.41 17.61 -13.45
CA ASP A 13 3.14 17.88 -12.76
C ASP A 13 2.37 16.60 -12.43
N VAL A 14 2.45 15.56 -13.28
CA VAL A 14 1.77 14.28 -13.02
C VAL A 14 2.34 13.62 -11.77
N GLU A 15 3.66 13.52 -11.66
CA GLU A 15 4.35 12.96 -10.50
C GLU A 15 4.12 13.80 -9.24
N LYS A 16 4.06 15.13 -9.37
CA LYS A 16 3.81 16.04 -8.25
C LYS A 16 2.44 15.84 -7.61
N TYR A 17 1.44 15.44 -8.40
CA TYR A 17 0.10 15.12 -7.91
C TYR A 17 -0.12 13.62 -7.71
N PHE A 18 0.91 12.79 -7.88
CA PHE A 18 0.81 11.36 -7.65
C PHE A 18 0.63 11.09 -6.16
N TYR A 19 -0.53 10.53 -5.82
CA TYR A 19 -0.84 10.14 -4.45
C TYR A 19 -1.74 8.92 -4.43
N ILE A 20 -1.37 7.94 -3.59
CA ILE A 20 -2.19 6.76 -3.31
C ILE A 20 -2.54 6.76 -1.83
N PRO A 21 -3.82 6.93 -1.45
CA PRO A 21 -4.24 6.74 -0.08
C PRO A 21 -4.17 5.26 0.30
N VAL A 22 -3.48 4.91 1.39
CA VAL A 22 -3.41 3.54 1.93
C VAL A 22 -4.48 3.36 3.00
N ALA A 23 -4.34 4.06 4.13
CA ALA A 23 -5.29 3.99 5.24
C ALA A 23 -5.09 5.15 6.22
N THR A 24 -6.04 5.36 7.12
CA THR A 24 -5.72 6.09 8.36
C THR A 24 -4.86 5.18 9.24
N GLU A 25 -3.97 5.77 10.02
CA GLU A 25 -3.10 5.01 10.93
C GLU A 25 -3.89 4.13 11.90
N SER A 26 -5.03 4.63 12.41
CA SER A 26 -5.94 3.84 13.26
C SER A 26 -6.48 2.60 12.55
N PHE A 27 -6.94 2.77 11.31
CA PHE A 27 -7.49 1.69 10.51
C PHE A 27 -6.41 0.69 10.10
N PHE A 28 -5.20 1.18 9.82
CA PHE A 28 -4.05 0.32 9.52
C PHE A 28 -3.70 -0.56 10.74
N LYS A 29 -3.59 0.04 11.93
CA LYS A 29 -3.32 -0.69 13.17
C LYS A 29 -4.40 -1.71 13.50
N GLU A 30 -5.67 -1.35 13.28
CA GLU A 30 -6.81 -2.19 13.63
C GLU A 30 -7.02 -3.36 12.66
N PHE A 31 -6.83 -3.15 11.36
CA PHE A 31 -7.20 -4.15 10.34
C PHE A 31 -6.03 -4.67 9.50
N TRP A 32 -5.01 -3.85 9.22
CA TRP A 32 -3.87 -4.26 8.38
C TRP A 32 -2.81 -5.03 9.17
N ILE A 33 -2.41 -4.54 10.34
CA ILE A 33 -1.38 -5.19 11.17
C ILE A 33 -1.74 -6.65 11.49
N PRO A 34 -2.97 -7.00 11.91
CA PRO A 34 -3.32 -8.40 12.17
C PRO A 34 -3.16 -9.31 10.95
N ALA A 35 -3.46 -8.81 9.75
CA ALA A 35 -3.28 -9.54 8.50
C ALA A 35 -1.78 -9.74 8.19
N ILE A 36 -1.01 -8.67 8.29
CA ILE A 36 0.45 -8.64 8.05
C ILE A 36 1.16 -9.62 8.98
N GLU A 37 0.89 -9.55 10.28
CA GLU A 37 1.47 -10.44 11.29
C GLU A 37 1.05 -11.90 11.06
N SER A 38 -0.22 -12.15 10.77
CA SER A 38 -0.74 -13.50 10.51
C SER A 38 -0.13 -14.15 9.26
N LEU A 39 0.27 -13.35 8.27
CA LEU A 39 0.81 -13.81 7.00
C LEU A 39 2.36 -13.76 6.97
N GLY A 40 2.99 -13.12 7.97
CA GLY A 40 4.45 -12.97 8.05
C GLY A 40 5.01 -12.08 6.92
N LEU A 41 4.27 -11.05 6.53
CA LEU A 41 4.65 -10.14 5.43
C LEU A 41 5.71 -9.14 5.90
N GLN A 42 6.58 -8.71 4.98
CA GLN A 42 7.74 -7.87 5.32
C GLN A 42 7.64 -6.46 4.76
N TRP A 43 7.22 -6.31 3.50
CA TRP A 43 7.16 -4.98 2.87
C TRP A 43 6.02 -4.13 3.41
N THR A 44 4.84 -4.72 3.51
CA THR A 44 3.62 -4.05 3.99
C THR A 44 3.70 -3.71 5.48
N ASP A 45 4.54 -4.40 6.25
CA ASP A 45 4.84 -4.04 7.66
C ASP A 45 5.56 -2.69 7.76
N LEU A 46 6.41 -2.36 6.78
CA LEU A 46 7.17 -1.11 6.77
C LEU A 46 6.31 0.14 6.49
N PHE A 47 5.08 -0.03 5.99
CA PHE A 47 4.20 1.10 5.66
C PHE A 47 3.84 1.95 6.88
N VAL A 48 3.93 1.41 8.10
CA VAL A 48 3.64 2.18 9.33
C VAL A 48 4.80 3.09 9.75
N VAL A 49 6.03 2.75 9.38
CA VAL A 49 7.24 3.52 9.72
C VAL A 49 7.75 4.37 8.57
N GLY A 50 7.33 4.07 7.34
CA GLY A 50 7.84 4.70 6.13
C GLY A 50 8.84 3.79 5.42
N VAL A 51 8.65 3.59 4.12
CA VAL A 51 9.57 2.83 3.25
C VAL A 51 9.71 3.52 1.90
N GLU A 52 10.92 3.46 1.36
CA GLU A 52 11.22 3.84 -0.02
C GLU A 52 11.13 2.60 -0.90
N VAL A 53 10.40 2.71 -2.00
CA VAL A 53 10.06 1.62 -2.91
C VAL A 53 10.60 1.96 -4.29
N GLU A 54 11.38 1.04 -4.85
CA GLU A 54 11.88 1.11 -6.22
C GLU A 54 11.05 0.19 -7.15
N GLU A 55 11.26 0.31 -8.47
CA GLU A 55 10.49 -0.46 -9.47
C GLU A 55 10.60 -1.97 -9.25
N GLU A 56 11.76 -2.46 -8.79
CA GLU A 56 12.03 -3.89 -8.54
C GLU A 56 11.20 -4.47 -7.39
N ASP A 57 10.87 -3.65 -6.39
CA ASP A 57 10.13 -4.05 -5.19
C ASP A 57 8.62 -4.17 -5.45
N VAL A 58 8.10 -3.47 -6.46
CA VAL A 58 6.67 -3.37 -6.77
C VAL A 58 6.03 -4.75 -6.92
N SER A 59 6.72 -5.67 -7.58
CA SER A 59 6.22 -7.03 -7.80
C SER A 59 5.95 -7.75 -6.47
N THR A 60 6.90 -7.70 -5.54
CA THR A 60 6.80 -8.29 -4.20
C THR A 60 5.70 -7.62 -3.38
N ILE A 61 5.62 -6.28 -3.40
CA ILE A 61 4.59 -5.52 -2.68
C ILE A 61 3.18 -5.90 -3.18
N VAL A 62 3.00 -6.00 -4.51
CA VAL A 62 1.72 -6.39 -5.11
C VAL A 62 1.33 -7.81 -4.71
N GLU A 63 2.30 -8.72 -4.59
CA GLU A 63 2.07 -10.08 -4.09
C GLU A 63 1.64 -10.11 -2.62
N GLU A 64 2.29 -9.35 -1.75
CA GLU A 64 1.87 -9.21 -0.34
C GLU A 64 0.45 -8.64 -0.23
N LEU A 65 0.13 -7.59 -1.00
CA LEU A 65 -1.20 -7.01 -1.06
C LEU A 65 -2.28 -8.02 -1.50
N MET A 66 -1.97 -8.93 -2.42
CA MET A 66 -2.88 -10.03 -2.79
C MET A 66 -3.13 -10.99 -1.63
N GLN A 67 -2.12 -11.26 -0.79
CA GLN A 67 -2.27 -12.11 0.38
C GLN A 67 -3.16 -11.45 1.43
N ILE A 68 -2.95 -10.15 1.71
CA ILE A 68 -3.81 -9.37 2.62
C ILE A 68 -5.25 -9.37 2.10
N LYS A 69 -5.45 -9.16 0.79
CA LYS A 69 -6.78 -9.19 0.17
C LYS A 69 -7.53 -10.50 0.47
N ARG A 70 -6.89 -11.64 0.23
CA ARG A 70 -7.48 -12.97 0.48
C ARG A 70 -7.73 -13.20 1.97
N TRP A 71 -6.80 -12.76 2.83
CA TRP A 71 -6.98 -12.86 4.27
C TRP A 71 -8.18 -12.05 4.74
N ALA A 72 -8.36 -10.83 4.23
CA ALA A 72 -9.47 -9.95 4.56
C ALA A 72 -10.83 -10.52 4.14
N GLU A 73 -10.90 -11.14 2.96
CA GLU A 73 -12.11 -11.82 2.46
C GLU A 73 -12.58 -12.95 3.39
N ILE A 74 -11.65 -13.63 4.07
CA ILE A 74 -11.94 -14.78 4.93
C ILE A 74 -12.14 -14.37 6.39
N ASN A 75 -11.31 -13.45 6.92
CA ASN A 75 -11.19 -13.21 8.36
C ASN A 75 -11.90 -11.93 8.83
N LEU A 76 -12.12 -10.94 7.95
CA LEU A 76 -12.84 -9.71 8.36
C LEU A 76 -14.35 -9.93 8.32
N VAL A 77 -14.92 -10.02 9.52
CA VAL A 77 -16.38 -10.11 9.74
C VAL A 77 -17.06 -8.77 9.49
N ASP A 78 -16.41 -7.66 9.87
CA ASP A 78 -16.91 -6.31 9.58
C ASP A 78 -16.87 -6.07 8.06
N LYS A 79 -18.07 -5.98 7.48
CA LYS A 79 -18.26 -5.81 6.05
C LYS A 79 -17.75 -4.45 5.55
N GLU A 80 -17.97 -3.38 6.31
CA GLU A 80 -17.56 -2.03 5.91
C GLU A 80 -16.03 -1.91 5.96
N ALA A 81 -15.41 -2.40 7.03
CA ALA A 81 -13.96 -2.44 7.15
C ALA A 81 -13.34 -3.29 6.02
N ARG A 82 -13.92 -4.45 5.73
CA ARG A 82 -13.47 -5.32 4.64
C ARG A 82 -13.56 -4.61 3.29
N GLU A 83 -14.71 -4.05 2.93
CA GLU A 83 -14.90 -3.36 1.65
C GLU A 83 -13.91 -2.21 1.49
N LYS A 84 -13.72 -1.40 2.53
CA LYS A 84 -12.76 -0.30 2.55
C LYS A 84 -11.31 -0.78 2.37
N MET A 85 -10.92 -1.87 3.04
CA MET A 85 -9.58 -2.44 2.87
C MET A 85 -9.36 -2.96 1.44
N LEU A 86 -10.34 -3.68 0.88
CA LEU A 86 -10.26 -4.23 -0.47
C LEU A 86 -10.16 -3.12 -1.53
N GLU A 87 -10.93 -2.03 -1.38
CA GLU A 87 -10.86 -0.85 -2.26
C GLU A 87 -9.46 -0.22 -2.21
N ARG A 88 -8.88 -0.07 -1.01
CA ARG A 88 -7.53 0.49 -0.84
C ARG A 88 -6.46 -0.39 -1.48
N ILE A 89 -6.52 -1.70 -1.24
CA ILE A 89 -5.60 -2.67 -1.84
C ILE A 89 -5.67 -2.59 -3.38
N GLN A 90 -6.87 -2.61 -3.94
CA GLN A 90 -7.05 -2.51 -5.39
C GLN A 90 -6.46 -1.20 -5.93
N GLY A 91 -6.74 -0.07 -5.27
CA GLY A 91 -6.19 1.23 -5.67
C GLY A 91 -4.66 1.27 -5.64
N ILE A 92 -4.02 0.61 -4.66
CA ILE A 92 -2.55 0.51 -4.60
C ILE A 92 -2.04 -0.37 -5.74
N GLN A 93 -2.63 -1.54 -5.97
CA GLN A 93 -2.23 -2.46 -7.04
C GLN A 93 -2.32 -1.83 -8.44
N GLU A 94 -3.35 -1.01 -8.67
CA GLU A 94 -3.55 -0.34 -9.96
C GLU A 94 -2.60 0.84 -10.14
N LYS A 95 -2.38 1.65 -9.09
CA LYS A 95 -1.65 2.92 -9.20
C LYS A 95 -0.16 2.82 -8.93
N LEU A 96 0.29 1.94 -8.03
CA LEU A 96 1.71 1.85 -7.65
C LEU A 96 2.61 1.58 -8.86
N PRO A 97 2.30 0.65 -9.79
CA PRO A 97 3.12 0.44 -10.99
C PRO A 97 3.20 1.68 -11.89
N GLN A 98 2.18 2.55 -11.86
CA GLN A 98 2.15 3.77 -12.69
C GLN A 98 3.10 4.86 -12.19
N ALA A 99 3.64 4.73 -10.97
CA ALA A 99 4.65 5.65 -10.44
C ALA A 99 6.00 5.49 -11.15
N PHE A 100 6.28 4.30 -11.69
CA PHE A 100 7.59 3.93 -12.24
C PHE A 100 7.63 4.06 -13.77
N GLN A 101 7.05 5.15 -14.31
CA GLN A 101 7.22 5.49 -15.73
C GLN A 101 8.67 5.84 -16.08
N ARG A 102 9.44 6.21 -15.05
CA ARG A 102 10.85 6.56 -15.10
C ARG A 102 11.61 5.62 -14.15
N LYS A 103 12.76 5.11 -14.60
CA LYS A 103 13.55 4.08 -13.89
C LYS A 103 14.15 4.52 -12.55
N ASP A 104 14.40 5.82 -12.37
CA ASP A 104 14.94 6.39 -11.13
C ASP A 104 13.84 7.02 -10.26
N ALA A 105 12.55 6.73 -10.52
CA ALA A 105 11.48 7.13 -9.62
C ALA A 105 11.52 6.28 -8.35
N VAL A 106 11.42 6.94 -7.20
CA VAL A 106 11.31 6.29 -5.88
C VAL A 106 9.97 6.69 -5.29
N VAL A 107 9.21 5.73 -4.76
CA VAL A 107 7.94 5.99 -4.08
C VAL A 107 8.14 5.85 -2.58
N PHE A 108 7.79 6.87 -1.81
CA PHE A 108 7.70 6.75 -0.36
C PHE A 108 6.30 6.28 0.04
N ILE A 109 6.22 5.29 0.94
CA ILE A 109 4.96 4.81 1.54
C ILE A 109 5.05 4.91 3.06
N GLY A 110 4.24 5.77 3.67
CA GLY A 110 4.22 6.04 5.12
C GLY A 110 3.10 6.96 5.56
#